data_AF-A0AAV9LUQ3-F1
#
_entry.id   AF-A0AAV9LUQ3-F1
#
_cell.length_a   1.000
_cell.length_b   1.000
_cell.length_c   1.000
_cell.angle_alpha   90.00
_cell.angle_beta   90.00
_cell.angle_gamma   90.00
#
_symmetry.space_group_name_H-M   'P 1'
#
loop_
_entity.id
_entity.type
_entity.pdbx_description
1 polymer ?
#
loop_
_entity_poly.entity_id
_entity_poly.type
_entity_poly.pdbx_seq_one_letter_code
_entity_poly.pdbx_strand_id
1 'polypeptide(L)'
;MARSNTSKPKVDKMQQLLHSDPSGGWDKCWEKGMTPWDLGLPTPILVHLHQTGTLPKGRALIPGCGSGHDVVAIASPERFVVGLDVSENAIKQATKVAVLIIKKCGEFCFPRGRFLFLASHSIV
;
A
#
# COMPACT_ATOMS: atom_id res chain seq x y z
N MET A 1 17.64 26.58 20.07
CA MET A 1 16.92 26.63 18.77
C MET A 1 15.58 25.94 18.94
N ALA A 2 14.49 26.72 19.03
CA ALA A 2 13.15 26.15 19.07
C ALA A 2 12.86 25.50 17.71
N ARG A 3 12.49 24.20 17.70
CA ARG A 3 11.91 23.56 16.53
C ARG A 3 10.68 24.36 16.14
N SER A 4 10.66 24.97 14.95
CA SER A 4 9.45 25.53 14.40
C SER A 4 8.48 24.37 14.14
N ASN A 5 7.52 24.18 15.05
CA ASN A 5 6.39 23.28 14.83
C ASN A 5 5.56 23.89 13.70
N THR A 6 5.89 23.52 12.46
CA THR A 6 5.01 23.71 11.31
C THR A 6 3.87 22.71 11.46
N SER A 7 2.85 23.08 12.24
CA SER A 7 1.64 22.29 12.44
C SER A 7 1.00 22.04 11.07
N LYS A 8 0.99 20.79 10.63
CA LYS A 8 0.29 20.40 9.39
C LYS A 8 -1.13 20.02 9.82
N PRO A 9 -2.15 20.86 9.57
CA PRO A 9 -3.48 20.67 10.13
C PRO A 9 -4.14 19.35 9.74
N LYS A 10 -3.75 18.75 8.61
CA LYS A 10 -4.22 17.41 8.20
C LYS A 10 -3.58 16.28 9.03
N VAL A 11 -2.30 16.41 9.38
CA VAL A 11 -1.58 15.44 10.21
C VAL A 11 -2.08 15.51 11.65
N ASP A 12 -2.31 16.72 12.16
CA ASP A 12 -2.81 16.92 13.52
C ASP A 12 -4.21 16.31 13.69
N LYS A 13 -5.11 16.53 12.71
CA LYS A 13 -6.46 15.92 12.69
C LYS A 13 -6.42 14.40 12.60
N MET A 14 -5.53 13.85 11.76
CA MET A 14 -5.29 12.42 11.68
C MET A 14 -4.84 11.85 13.04
N GLN A 15 -3.85 12.47 13.68
CA GLN A 15 -3.33 12.01 14.97
C GLN A 15 -4.41 12.03 16.04
N GLN A 16 -5.26 13.06 16.07
CA GLN A 16 -6.42 13.11 16.97
C GLN A 16 -7.38 11.94 16.74
N LEU A 17 -7.66 11.57 15.49
CA LEU A 17 -8.53 10.43 15.17
C LEU A 17 -7.92 9.09 15.58
N LEU A 18 -6.63 8.91 15.33
CA LEU A 18 -5.90 7.70 15.76
C LEU A 18 -5.90 7.56 17.29
N HIS A 19 -5.71 8.66 18.04
CA HIS A 19 -5.76 8.62 19.50
C HIS A 19 -7.18 8.38 20.05
N SER A 20 -8.21 8.85 19.34
CA SER A 20 -9.61 8.67 19.78
C SER A 20 -10.14 7.24 19.60
N ASP A 21 -9.53 6.46 18.70
CA ASP A 21 -9.90 5.07 18.43
C ASP A 21 -8.65 4.26 18.06
N PRO A 22 -7.97 3.67 19.05
CA PRO A 22 -6.75 2.89 18.82
C PRO A 22 -6.95 1.65 17.93
N SER A 23 -8.19 1.14 17.85
CA SER A 23 -8.50 -0.12 17.15
C SER A 23 -8.95 0.09 15.70
N GLY A 24 -9.70 1.17 15.45
CA GLY A 24 -10.33 1.48 14.16
C GLY A 24 -9.90 2.82 13.55
N GLY A 25 -9.01 3.57 14.21
CA GLY A 25 -8.61 4.90 13.79
C GLY A 25 -8.02 4.95 12.38
N TRP A 26 -7.23 3.94 12.00
CA TRP A 26 -6.66 3.83 10.65
C TRP A 26 -7.74 3.65 9.59
N ASP A 27 -8.72 2.78 9.85
CA ASP A 27 -9.81 2.51 8.91
C ASP A 27 -10.72 3.73 8.73
N LYS A 28 -11.00 4.46 9.82
CA LYS A 28 -11.71 5.76 9.78
C LYS A 28 -10.95 6.83 9.01
N CYS A 29 -9.61 6.84 9.06
CA CYS A 29 -8.82 7.78 8.25
C CYS A 29 -8.99 7.49 6.76
N TRP A 30 -8.96 6.21 6.37
CA TRP A 30 -9.24 5.80 4.99
C TRP A 30 -10.67 6.11 4.55
N GLU A 31 -11.66 5.83 5.39
CA GLU A 31 -13.07 6.16 5.15
C GLU A 31 -13.28 7.65 4.88
N LYS A 32 -12.63 8.52 5.68
CA LYS A 32 -12.74 9.98 5.57
C LYS A 32 -11.79 10.60 4.54
N GLY A 33 -11.00 9.81 3.82
CA GLY A 33 -9.98 10.30 2.88
C GLY A 33 -8.87 11.14 3.54
N MET A 34 -8.64 10.97 4.84
CA MET A 34 -7.56 11.62 5.58
C MET A 34 -6.31 10.75 5.55
N THR A 35 -5.69 10.67 4.37
CA THR A 35 -4.49 9.86 4.12
C THR A 35 -3.30 10.73 3.72
N PRO A 36 -2.81 11.64 4.60
CA PRO A 36 -1.69 12.52 4.28
C PRO A 36 -0.36 11.79 4.01
N TRP A 37 -0.29 10.50 4.34
CA TRP A 37 0.84 9.63 4.04
C TRP A 37 0.74 8.93 2.68
N ASP A 38 -0.45 8.87 2.08
CA ASP A 38 -0.63 8.21 0.79
C ASP A 38 -0.19 9.15 -0.34
N LEU A 39 0.80 8.72 -1.11
CA LEU A 39 1.31 9.48 -2.25
C LEU A 39 0.38 9.37 -3.47
N GLY A 40 -0.52 8.38 -3.49
CA GLY A 40 -1.36 8.08 -4.67
C GLY A 40 -0.58 7.54 -5.87
N LEU A 41 0.70 7.22 -5.67
CA LEU A 41 1.62 6.69 -6.67
C LEU A 41 2.71 5.86 -5.97
N PRO A 42 3.38 4.95 -6.70
CA PRO A 42 4.48 4.18 -6.13
C PRO A 42 5.62 5.08 -5.68
N THR A 43 6.21 4.75 -4.53
CA THR A 43 7.36 5.46 -3.99
C THR A 43 8.50 5.45 -5.02
N PRO A 44 9.01 6.63 -5.45
CA PRO A 44 9.93 6.71 -6.59
C PRO A 44 11.18 5.84 -6.46
N ILE A 45 11.72 5.70 -5.25
CA ILE A 45 12.91 4.87 -5.01
C ILE A 45 12.64 3.39 -5.24
N LEU A 46 11.44 2.89 -4.91
CA LEU A 46 11.08 1.49 -5.14
C LEU A 46 10.94 1.19 -6.63
N VAL A 47 10.38 2.12 -7.40
CA VAL A 47 10.33 2.02 -8.87
C VAL A 47 11.73 1.95 -9.45
N HIS A 48 12.63 2.85 -9.02
CA HIS A 48 14.02 2.86 -9.47
C HIS A 48 14.76 1.57 -9.12
N LEU A 49 14.63 1.09 -7.89
CA LEU A 49 15.26 -0.16 -7.45
C LEU A 49 14.70 -1.40 -8.17
N HIS A 50 13.42 -1.38 -8.52
CA HIS A 50 12.82 -2.42 -9.34
C HIS A 50 13.38 -2.41 -10.76
N GLN A 51 13.44 -1.25 -11.40
CA GLN A 51 13.93 -1.08 -12.78
C GLN A 51 15.42 -1.40 -12.94
N THR A 52 16.23 -1.10 -11.92
CA THR A 52 17.67 -1.41 -11.90
C THR A 52 17.95 -2.88 -11.55
N GLY A 53 16.93 -3.68 -11.23
CA GLY A 53 17.11 -5.08 -10.82
C GLY A 53 17.77 -5.25 -9.44
N THR A 54 17.86 -4.16 -8.66
CA THR A 54 18.53 -4.15 -7.35
C THR A 54 17.71 -4.83 -6.26
N LEU A 55 16.37 -4.84 -6.41
CA LEU A 55 15.50 -5.51 -5.44
C LEU A 55 15.68 -7.04 -5.51
N PRO A 56 15.79 -7.74 -4.37
CA PRO A 56 15.90 -9.21 -4.34
C PRO A 56 14.73 -9.90 -5.05
N LYS A 57 15.00 -11.05 -5.66
CA LYS A 57 13.96 -11.95 -6.20
C LYS A 57 13.32 -12.77 -5.06
N GLY A 58 12.22 -13.46 -5.34
CA GLY A 58 11.54 -14.34 -4.40
C GLY A 58 10.31 -13.72 -3.77
N ARG A 59 10.23 -13.67 -2.43
CA ARG A 59 9.03 -13.21 -1.71
C ARG A 59 9.30 -11.91 -0.96
N ALA A 60 8.40 -10.94 -1.09
CA ALA A 60 8.45 -9.67 -0.39
C ALA A 60 7.14 -9.41 0.38
N LEU A 61 7.25 -8.71 1.51
CA LEU A 61 6.12 -8.28 2.34
C LEU A 61 6.18 -6.77 2.50
N ILE A 62 5.05 -6.10 2.26
CA ILE A 62 4.85 -4.67 2.55
C ILE A 62 3.83 -4.56 3.70
N PRO A 63 4.28 -4.38 4.95
CA PRO A 63 3.39 -4.15 6.08
C PRO A 63 2.85 -2.71 6.06
N GLY A 64 1.55 -2.54 6.32
CA GLY A 64 0.87 -1.26 6.20
C GLY A 64 0.83 -0.77 4.75
N CYS A 65 0.43 -1.64 3.82
CA CYS A 65 0.53 -1.36 2.39
C CYS A 65 -0.42 -0.26 1.89
N GLY A 66 -1.40 0.16 2.70
CA GLY A 66 -2.34 1.22 2.35
C GLY A 66 -3.09 0.91 1.06
N SER A 67 -3.06 1.86 0.13
CA SER A 67 -3.63 1.77 -1.23
C SER A 67 -2.82 0.90 -2.19
N GLY A 68 -1.76 0.23 -1.74
CA GLY A 68 -1.11 -0.86 -2.48
C GLY A 68 -0.21 -0.44 -3.65
N HIS A 69 0.06 0.85 -3.86
CA HIS A 69 0.88 1.34 -4.97
C HIS A 69 2.26 0.68 -5.05
N ASP A 70 2.95 0.57 -3.91
CA ASP A 70 4.27 -0.05 -3.83
C ASP A 70 4.22 -1.56 -4.07
N VAL A 71 3.15 -2.22 -3.61
CA VAL A 71 2.94 -3.67 -3.80
C VAL A 71 2.86 -3.97 -5.29
N VAL A 72 2.05 -3.20 -6.02
CA VAL A 72 1.88 -3.36 -7.46
C VAL A 72 3.17 -3.01 -8.21
N ALA A 73 3.88 -1.96 -7.79
CA ALA A 73 5.05 -1.49 -8.51
C ALA A 73 6.26 -2.43 -8.49
N ILE A 74 6.44 -3.18 -7.40
CA ILE A 74 7.60 -4.09 -7.27
C ILE A 74 7.24 -5.55 -7.55
N ALA A 75 5.97 -5.87 -7.75
CA ALA A 75 5.51 -7.19 -8.13
C ALA A 75 5.98 -7.54 -9.54
N SER A 76 6.52 -8.74 -9.71
CA SER A 76 7.03 -9.22 -11.00
C SER A 76 6.99 -10.75 -11.05
N PRO A 77 7.18 -11.38 -12.22
CA PRO A 77 7.24 -12.85 -12.33
C PRO A 77 8.27 -13.49 -11.39
N GLU A 78 9.34 -12.75 -11.08
CA GLU A 78 10.40 -13.23 -10.19
C GLU A 78 10.23 -12.76 -8.74
N ARG A 79 9.20 -11.96 -8.45
CA ARG A 79 8.93 -11.42 -7.10
C ARG A 79 7.45 -11.46 -6.75
N PHE A 80 7.11 -12.40 -5.87
CA PHE A 80 5.81 -12.50 -5.23
C PHE A 80 5.70 -11.51 -4.07
N VAL A 81 4.75 -10.59 -4.13
CA VAL A 81 4.63 -9.52 -3.13
C VAL A 81 3.30 -9.64 -2.38
N VAL A 82 3.37 -9.56 -1.06
CA VAL A 82 2.21 -9.53 -0.18
C VAL A 82 2.08 -8.13 0.41
N GLY A 83 0.94 -7.49 0.17
CA GLY A 83 0.52 -6.29 0.89
C GLY A 83 -0.34 -6.68 2.09
N LEU A 84 0.02 -6.18 3.27
CA LEU A 84 -0.77 -6.36 4.49
C LEU A 84 -1.21 -5.00 5.01
N ASP A 85 -2.50 -4.84 5.29
CA ASP A 85 -3.02 -3.68 5.99
C ASP A 85 -4.11 -4.08 6.99
N VAL A 86 -4.22 -3.32 8.08
CA VAL A 86 -5.23 -3.54 9.12
C VAL A 86 -6.59 -2.95 8.72
N SER A 87 -6.60 -1.94 7.85
CA SER A 87 -7.80 -1.25 7.38
C SER A 87 -8.43 -1.98 6.19
N GLU A 88 -9.72 -2.29 6.31
CA GLU A 88 -10.49 -2.87 5.21
C GLU A 88 -10.69 -1.85 4.08
N ASN A 89 -10.88 -0.57 4.44
CA ASN A 89 -10.97 0.51 3.46
C ASN A 89 -9.67 0.70 2.68
N ALA A 90 -8.50 0.57 3.30
CA ALA A 90 -7.21 0.56 2.61
C ALA A 90 -7.14 -0.57 1.57
N ILE A 91 -7.46 -1.81 1.99
CA ILE A 91 -7.47 -2.98 1.11
C ILE A 91 -8.46 -2.80 -0.05
N LYS A 92 -9.64 -2.21 0.19
CA LYS A 92 -10.60 -1.87 -0.89
C LYS A 92 -9.99 -0.92 -1.92
N GLN A 93 -9.23 0.09 -1.49
CA GLN A 93 -8.52 0.98 -2.42
C GLN A 93 -7.40 0.24 -3.16
N ALA A 94 -6.63 -0.58 -2.44
CA ALA A 94 -5.54 -1.35 -3.02
C ALA A 94 -6.00 -2.32 -4.10
N THR A 95 -7.14 -2.99 -3.90
CA THR A 95 -7.76 -3.86 -4.91
C THR A 95 -8.17 -3.08 -6.16
N LYS A 96 -8.68 -1.84 -6.03
CA LYS A 96 -9.01 -0.99 -7.19
C LYS A 96 -7.75 -0.62 -7.98
N VAL A 97 -6.69 -0.20 -7.29
CA VAL A 97 -5.39 0.15 -7.89
C VAL A 97 -4.81 -1.06 -8.62
N ALA A 98 -4.81 -2.22 -7.96
CA ALA A 98 -4.38 -3.48 -8.57
C ALA A 98 -5.17 -3.77 -9.85
N VAL A 99 -6.51 -3.80 -9.81
CA VAL A 99 -7.34 -4.09 -11.00
C VAL A 99 -7.11 -3.11 -12.16
N LEU A 100 -6.95 -1.81 -11.89
CA LEU A 100 -6.68 -0.80 -12.91
C LEU A 100 -5.34 -1.02 -13.62
N ILE A 101 -4.32 -1.40 -12.88
CA ILE A 101 -2.99 -1.67 -13.42
C ILE A 101 -2.96 -3.07 -14.08
N ILE A 102 -3.72 -4.03 -13.55
CA ILE A 102 -3.86 -5.41 -14.06
C ILE A 102 -4.62 -5.47 -15.40
N LYS A 103 -5.57 -4.57 -15.67
CA LYS A 103 -6.15 -4.47 -17.04
C LYS A 103 -5.09 -4.19 -18.12
N LYS A 104 -3.87 -3.82 -17.74
CA LYS A 104 -2.71 -3.72 -18.62
C LYS A 104 -1.82 -4.99 -18.64
N CYS A 105 -1.88 -5.86 -17.62
CA CYS A 105 -1.05 -7.08 -17.48
C CYS A 105 -1.73 -8.18 -16.60
N GLY A 106 -2.45 -9.15 -17.21
CA GLY A 106 -2.72 -10.54 -16.72
C GLY A 106 -3.38 -10.83 -15.34
N GLU A 107 -4.28 -11.82 -15.26
CA GLU A 107 -5.16 -12.17 -14.11
C GLU A 107 -4.49 -12.70 -12.81
N PHE A 108 -5.20 -12.58 -11.66
CA PHE A 108 -4.74 -12.97 -10.31
C PHE A 108 -5.79 -13.74 -9.47
N CYS A 109 -5.30 -14.54 -8.52
CA CYS A 109 -6.08 -15.33 -7.55
C CYS A 109 -6.08 -14.70 -6.15
N PHE A 110 -7.27 -14.52 -5.57
CA PHE A 110 -7.49 -14.01 -4.21
C PHE A 110 -8.09 -15.10 -3.29
N PRO A 111 -7.32 -15.72 -2.38
CA PRO A 111 -7.93 -16.48 -1.29
C PRO A 111 -8.34 -15.52 -0.15
N ARG A 112 -9.56 -15.72 0.37
CA ARG A 112 -10.19 -14.86 1.40
C ARG A 112 -9.32 -14.69 2.65
N GLY A 113 -9.05 -13.44 3.01
CA GLY A 113 -8.35 -13.00 4.22
C GLY A 113 -7.90 -11.54 4.07
N ARG A 114 -7.56 -10.83 5.16
CA ARG A 114 -7.05 -9.44 5.17
C ARG A 114 -5.65 -9.31 4.54
N PHE A 115 -5.47 -9.77 3.31
CA PHE A 115 -4.19 -9.78 2.60
C PHE A 115 -4.42 -9.50 1.12
N LEU A 116 -3.62 -8.58 0.56
CA LEU A 116 -3.52 -8.39 -0.88
C LEU A 116 -2.34 -9.22 -1.40
N PHE A 117 -2.64 -10.19 -2.27
CA PHE A 117 -1.62 -11.01 -2.93
C PHE A 117 -1.47 -10.60 -4.38
N LEU A 118 -0.26 -10.23 -4.78
CA LEU A 118 0.12 -10.13 -6.19
C LEU A 118 1.12 -11.26 -6.51
N ALA A 119 0.56 -12.37 -6.98
CA ALA A 119 1.26 -13.48 -7.64
C ALA A 119 1.35 -13.29 -9.17
N SER A 120 2.46 -12.78 -9.71
CA SER A 120 2.71 -12.99 -11.13
C SER A 120 3.12 -14.45 -11.31
N HIS A 121 2.21 -15.32 -11.75
CA HIS A 121 2.54 -16.67 -12.18
C HIS A 121 2.33 -16.79 -13.69
N SER A 122 3.43 -16.94 -14.42
CA SER A 122 3.52 -18.01 -15.41
C SER A 122 4.40 -19.09 -14.78
N ILE A 123 3.78 -20.13 -14.21
CA ILE A 123 4.41 -21.45 -14.11
C ILE A 123 3.32 -22.48 -14.46
N VAL A 124 3.53 -23.07 -15.64
CA VAL A 124 2.76 -24.05 -16.45
C VAL A 124 1.49 -23.56 -17.11
#